data_AF-Q9V3S7-F1
#
_entry.id   AF-Q9V3S7-F1
#
_cell.length_a   1.000
_cell.length_b   1.000
_cell.length_c   1.000
_cell.angle_alpha   90.00
_cell.angle_beta   90.00
_cell.angle_gamma   90.00
#
_symmetry.space_group_name_H-M   'P 1'
#
loop_
_entity.id
_entity.type
_entity.pdbx_description
1 polymer ?
#
loop_
_entity_poly.entity_id
_entity_poly.type
_entity_poly.pdbx_seq_one_letter_code
_entity_poly.pdbx_strand_id
1 'polypeptide(L)'
;MQQRRQPANGNGRGGGTTAAVRTEEQQQQQQPLSQDAGAKEAGSTPGKATGRGCYFSLAFSIGSMGLACGSLWQIPNSSDRISLQRGLVLTSLGFIYFVSLTDFCNKYLLETTHGQRFRRKYRLMMSDVLEITNKIVSAIQASFSFFVGLIVCKSTCTKSFVYASHFLMEAYGWFGTAYFMYDIWSMYKVHTQKIADKLHLLRITKGQGAVVSNGHANGKVNGKSASGNNNGSTPTNLHEICDYDGACVQIPKDGRWDFLKYVVTHPVMMIHHVFIGTFGLLVVTYIRGGGHCIYSYMFMMEFSTPFVSLRSILSTMRLKDSRVYIANGLLMLATFFVCRVCMWPYVMWRYSLAIEAASLWSAMWGLPRGCLISIAILFLPQLYWFYLMVLGALKVFLPQKRRPPNAVLSAKSAAVPTPTPTALINGKN
;
A
#
# COMPACT_ATOMS: atom_id res chain seq x y z
N MET A 1 67.88 -4.22 56.56
CA MET A 1 68.03 -5.12 57.72
C MET A 1 66.67 -5.31 58.37
N GLN A 2 66.33 -6.56 58.75
CA GLN A 2 65.32 -6.95 59.75
C GLN A 2 63.86 -6.58 59.40
N GLN A 3 63.01 -7.49 58.93
CA GLN A 3 62.44 -8.67 59.60
C GLN A 3 62.03 -8.45 61.07
N ARG A 4 60.78 -8.87 61.34
CA ARG A 4 60.11 -9.12 62.63
C ARG A 4 59.46 -7.92 63.33
N ARG A 5 58.15 -8.01 63.51
CA ARG A 5 57.54 -8.48 64.76
C ARG A 5 56.06 -8.83 64.55
N GLN A 6 55.76 -10.12 64.70
CA GLN A 6 54.43 -10.60 65.07
C GLN A 6 54.21 -10.29 66.55
N PRO A 7 53.00 -9.86 66.96
CA PRO A 7 52.49 -10.09 68.29
C PRO A 7 51.76 -11.43 68.37
N ALA A 8 51.80 -11.98 69.56
CA ALA A 8 51.41 -13.33 69.93
C ALA A 8 50.00 -13.37 70.53
N ASN A 9 49.45 -14.58 70.47
CA ASN A 9 48.66 -15.25 71.50
C ASN A 9 47.23 -14.75 71.80
N GLY A 10 46.26 -15.64 71.57
CA GLY A 10 44.85 -15.46 71.90
C GLY A 10 44.08 -16.77 71.68
N ASN A 11 44.30 -17.71 72.59
CA ASN A 11 43.58 -18.98 72.73
C ASN A 11 42.09 -18.70 72.99
N GLY A 12 41.16 -19.35 72.27
CA GLY A 12 39.73 -19.11 72.47
C GLY A 12 38.82 -19.99 71.63
N ARG A 13 38.58 -21.20 72.13
CA ARG A 13 37.48 -22.12 71.79
C ARG A 13 36.16 -21.38 71.50
N GLY A 14 35.42 -21.85 70.48
CA GLY A 14 34.01 -21.49 70.31
C GLY A 14 33.51 -21.63 68.88
N GLY A 15 33.47 -22.86 68.37
CA GLY A 15 32.66 -23.17 67.19
C GLY A 15 31.18 -23.17 67.59
N GLY A 16 30.35 -22.46 66.84
CA GLY A 16 28.92 -22.42 67.09
C GLY A 16 28.27 -21.15 66.58
N THR A 17 27.87 -21.19 65.30
CA THR A 17 26.60 -20.68 64.77
C THR A 17 26.00 -19.42 65.40
N THR A 18 25.97 -18.32 64.66
CA THR A 18 24.74 -17.71 64.09
C THR A 18 25.10 -16.37 63.46
N ALA A 19 25.19 -16.29 62.13
CA ALA A 19 25.06 -15.01 61.42
C ALA A 19 24.60 -15.24 59.97
N ALA A 20 23.40 -14.72 59.74
CA ALA A 20 22.95 -14.06 58.52
C ALA A 20 22.70 -14.89 57.24
N VAL A 21 21.40 -15.06 56.98
CA VAL A 21 20.70 -14.68 55.75
C VAL A 21 21.33 -15.18 54.45
N ARG A 22 20.78 -16.30 53.96
CA ARG A 22 20.75 -16.60 52.52
C ARG A 22 19.34 -17.02 52.15
N THR A 23 18.69 -16.15 51.39
CA THR A 23 17.39 -16.35 50.75
C THR A 23 17.52 -17.50 49.75
N GLU A 24 16.87 -18.62 50.04
CA GLU A 24 16.81 -19.78 49.15
C GLU A 24 15.85 -19.51 47.99
N GLU A 25 16.40 -19.73 46.80
CA GLU A 25 15.73 -19.80 45.51
C GLU A 25 14.71 -20.95 45.51
N GLN A 26 13.42 -20.63 45.61
CA GLN A 26 12.38 -21.56 45.15
C GLN A 26 12.25 -21.41 43.62
N GLN A 27 12.98 -22.29 42.94
CA GLN A 27 12.84 -22.62 41.54
C GLN A 27 11.39 -23.06 41.23
N GLN A 28 10.56 -22.16 40.71
CA GLN A 28 9.38 -22.56 39.95
C GLN A 28 9.84 -22.98 38.55
N GLN A 29 9.94 -24.30 38.38
CA GLN A 29 10.10 -24.98 37.10
C GLN A 29 9.07 -24.47 36.09
N GLN A 30 9.55 -23.68 35.12
CA GLN A 30 8.89 -23.53 33.83
C GLN A 30 9.02 -24.85 33.09
N GLN A 31 8.01 -25.72 33.18
CA GLN A 31 7.83 -26.77 32.18
C GLN A 31 7.39 -26.12 30.86
N PRO A 32 8.08 -26.40 29.74
CA PRO A 32 7.76 -25.80 28.46
C PRO A 32 6.42 -26.36 27.94
N LEU A 33 5.47 -25.46 27.67
CA LEU A 33 4.21 -25.79 27.04
C LEU A 33 4.48 -26.20 25.58
N SER A 34 4.72 -27.48 25.37
CA SER A 34 4.68 -28.14 24.07
C SER A 34 3.22 -28.22 23.61
N GLN A 35 2.80 -27.27 22.78
CA GLN A 35 1.68 -27.47 21.86
C GLN A 35 2.07 -26.98 20.47
N ASP A 36 2.69 -27.91 19.74
CA ASP A 36 2.55 -28.05 18.30
C ASP A 36 1.04 -28.16 17.96
N ALA A 37 0.41 -27.07 17.55
CA ALA A 37 -0.85 -27.11 16.83
C ALA A 37 -1.05 -25.81 16.04
N GLY A 38 -0.83 -25.86 14.72
CA GLY A 38 -1.40 -24.85 13.80
C GLY A 38 -0.44 -23.90 13.07
N ALA A 39 0.81 -24.30 12.80
CA ALA A 39 1.68 -23.59 11.86
C ALA A 39 2.47 -24.57 10.96
N LYS A 40 1.77 -25.48 10.27
CA LYS A 40 2.34 -26.39 9.27
C LYS A 40 1.99 -26.07 7.81
N GLU A 41 1.47 -24.87 7.53
CA GLU A 41 1.37 -24.37 6.15
C GLU A 41 2.04 -22.99 6.07
N ALA A 42 3.27 -22.98 5.52
CA ALA A 42 4.07 -21.84 5.04
C ALA A 42 5.56 -21.90 5.46
N GLY A 43 6.05 -23.09 5.81
CA GLY A 43 7.49 -23.35 6.00
C GLY A 43 8.02 -24.32 4.95
N SER A 44 7.79 -24.08 3.66
CA SER A 44 8.67 -24.71 2.67
C SER A 44 10.06 -24.10 2.87
N THR A 45 10.97 -24.88 3.43
CA THR A 45 12.42 -24.65 3.28
C THR A 45 12.67 -24.24 1.83
N PRO A 46 13.37 -23.11 1.55
CA PRO A 46 13.68 -22.74 0.19
C PRO A 46 14.78 -23.69 -0.30
N GLY A 47 14.38 -24.92 -0.64
CA GLY A 47 15.06 -25.67 -1.68
C GLY A 47 15.19 -24.69 -2.84
N LYS A 48 16.40 -24.58 -3.41
CA LYS A 48 16.71 -23.74 -4.56
C LYS A 48 15.68 -24.02 -5.66
N ALA A 49 14.54 -23.34 -5.61
CA ALA A 49 13.52 -23.39 -6.63
C ALA A 49 14.23 -22.82 -7.83
N THR A 50 14.56 -23.70 -8.77
CA THR A 50 15.17 -23.32 -10.02
C THR A 50 14.32 -22.18 -10.57
N GLY A 51 14.90 -21.01 -10.86
CA GLY A 51 14.18 -19.82 -11.33
C GLY A 51 13.33 -20.05 -12.60
N ARG A 52 13.36 -21.27 -13.17
CA ARG A 52 12.42 -21.81 -14.15
C ARG A 52 10.95 -21.76 -13.71
N GLY A 53 10.65 -21.83 -12.41
CA GLY A 53 9.27 -21.85 -11.91
C GLY A 53 8.45 -20.60 -12.22
N CYS A 54 9.09 -19.43 -12.33
CA CYS A 54 8.37 -18.19 -12.66
C CYS A 54 7.92 -18.15 -14.13
N TYR A 55 8.68 -18.74 -15.04
CA TYR A 55 8.34 -18.76 -16.48
C TYR A 55 7.12 -19.62 -16.78
N PHE A 56 6.81 -20.60 -15.93
CA PHE A 56 5.55 -21.34 -16.02
C PHE A 56 4.36 -20.41 -15.78
N SER A 57 4.38 -19.62 -14.71
CA SER A 57 3.33 -18.63 -14.44
C SER A 57 3.23 -17.58 -15.55
N LEU A 58 4.36 -17.16 -16.13
CA LEU A 58 4.37 -16.29 -17.30
C LEU A 58 3.70 -16.93 -18.52
N ALA A 59 3.94 -18.22 -18.77
CA ALA A 59 3.31 -18.93 -19.87
C ALA A 59 1.78 -19.03 -19.71
N PHE A 60 1.27 -19.25 -18.49
CA PHE A 60 -0.18 -19.19 -18.22
C PHE A 60 -0.75 -17.80 -18.44
N SER A 61 -0.02 -16.76 -18.06
CA SER A 61 -0.43 -15.37 -18.28
C SER A 61 -0.52 -15.07 -19.79
N ILE A 62 0.54 -15.34 -20.55
CA ILE A 62 0.57 -15.11 -21.99
C ILE A 62 -0.47 -15.98 -22.71
N GLY A 63 -0.59 -17.25 -22.32
CA GLY A 63 -1.54 -18.20 -22.91
C GLY A 63 -2.99 -17.77 -22.70
N SER A 64 -3.36 -17.36 -21.49
CA SER A 64 -4.71 -16.87 -21.19
C SER A 64 -5.06 -15.59 -21.94
N MET A 65 -4.11 -14.65 -22.07
CA MET A 65 -4.27 -13.46 -22.91
C MET A 65 -4.42 -13.83 -24.39
N GLY A 66 -3.60 -14.76 -24.90
CA GLY A 66 -3.68 -15.24 -26.27
C GLY A 66 -5.03 -15.88 -26.60
N LEU A 67 -5.55 -16.72 -25.70
CA LEU A 67 -6.87 -17.33 -25.82
C LEU A 67 -7.99 -16.28 -25.77
N ALA A 68 -7.88 -15.28 -24.89
CA ALA A 68 -8.85 -14.20 -24.81
C ALA A 68 -8.90 -13.41 -26.13
N CYS A 69 -7.76 -12.95 -26.63
CA CYS A 69 -7.65 -12.26 -27.93
C CYS A 69 -8.13 -13.13 -29.09
N GLY A 70 -7.76 -14.42 -29.12
CA GLY A 70 -8.18 -15.37 -30.15
C GLY A 70 -9.70 -15.57 -30.17
N SER A 71 -10.35 -15.59 -29.00
CA SER A 71 -11.81 -15.68 -28.91
C SER A 71 -12.54 -14.46 -29.48
N LEU A 72 -11.90 -13.28 -29.42
CA LEU A 72 -12.44 -12.03 -29.94
C LEU A 72 -12.25 -11.89 -31.45
N TRP A 73 -11.18 -12.44 -31.99
CA TRP A 73 -10.92 -12.43 -33.45
C TRP A 73 -11.99 -13.17 -34.25
N GLN A 74 -12.68 -14.13 -33.62
CA GLN A 74 -13.78 -14.88 -34.24
C GLN A 74 -15.08 -14.07 -34.36
N ILE A 75 -15.16 -12.86 -33.81
CA ILE A 75 -16.37 -12.03 -33.86
C ILE A 75 -16.36 -11.22 -35.17
N PRO A 76 -17.32 -11.47 -36.10
CA PRO A 76 -17.29 -10.84 -37.42
C PRO A 76 -17.62 -9.34 -37.37
N ASN A 77 -18.62 -8.93 -36.57
CA ASN A 77 -19.07 -7.54 -36.56
C ASN A 77 -18.64 -6.79 -35.31
N SER A 78 -18.21 -5.55 -35.51
CA SER A 78 -17.85 -4.65 -34.40
C SER A 78 -19.01 -4.37 -33.43
N SER A 79 -20.26 -4.44 -33.89
CA SER A 79 -21.46 -4.10 -33.11
C SER A 79 -22.06 -5.29 -32.34
N ASP A 80 -21.54 -6.51 -32.53
CA ASP A 80 -22.09 -7.72 -31.93
C ASP A 80 -21.93 -7.71 -30.40
N ARG A 81 -22.94 -8.25 -29.70
CA ARG A 81 -22.92 -8.37 -28.23
C ARG A 81 -22.16 -9.62 -27.81
N ILE A 82 -21.49 -9.56 -26.66
CA ILE A 82 -20.83 -10.74 -26.10
C ILE A 82 -21.87 -11.61 -25.41
N SER A 83 -21.97 -12.88 -25.82
CA SER A 83 -22.84 -13.85 -25.16
C SER A 83 -22.38 -14.11 -23.72
N LEU A 84 -23.31 -14.44 -22.82
CA LEU A 84 -22.98 -14.72 -21.41
C LEU A 84 -21.93 -15.82 -21.28
N GLN A 85 -22.02 -16.89 -22.08
CA GLN A 85 -21.04 -17.98 -22.07
C GLN A 85 -19.63 -17.47 -22.43
N ARG A 86 -19.51 -16.65 -23.48
CA ARG A 86 -18.21 -16.05 -23.86
C ARG A 86 -17.72 -15.07 -22.78
N GLY A 87 -18.63 -14.31 -22.19
CA GLY A 87 -18.33 -13.41 -21.07
C GLY A 87 -17.73 -14.15 -19.86
N LEU A 88 -18.34 -15.26 -19.44
CA LEU A 88 -17.84 -16.10 -18.34
C LEU A 88 -16.48 -16.72 -18.65
N VAL A 89 -16.25 -17.14 -19.90
CA VAL A 89 -14.93 -17.61 -20.34
C VAL A 89 -13.90 -16.48 -20.28
N LEU A 90 -14.24 -15.27 -20.75
CA LEU A 90 -13.35 -14.11 -20.68
C LEU A 90 -13.01 -13.70 -19.24
N THR A 91 -13.97 -13.73 -18.32
CA THR A 91 -13.71 -13.49 -16.89
C THR A 91 -12.80 -14.57 -16.31
N SER A 92 -13.00 -15.84 -16.67
CA SER A 92 -12.15 -16.95 -16.22
C SER A 92 -10.72 -16.80 -16.74
N LEU A 93 -10.56 -16.46 -18.02
CA LEU A 93 -9.26 -16.18 -18.63
C LEU A 93 -8.59 -14.94 -18.01
N GLY A 94 -9.37 -13.89 -17.71
CA GLY A 94 -8.89 -12.72 -16.98
C GLY A 94 -8.38 -13.09 -15.59
N PHE A 95 -9.09 -13.94 -14.85
CA PHE A 95 -8.66 -14.38 -13.52
C PHE A 95 -7.34 -15.15 -13.59
N ILE A 96 -7.23 -16.10 -14.52
CA ILE A 96 -5.98 -16.83 -14.79
C ILE A 96 -4.86 -15.85 -15.15
N TYR A 97 -5.14 -14.88 -16.01
CA TYR A 97 -4.17 -13.87 -16.44
C TYR A 97 -3.61 -13.06 -15.25
N PHE A 98 -4.46 -12.42 -14.45
CA PHE A 98 -4.00 -11.53 -13.37
C PHE A 98 -3.34 -12.27 -12.21
N VAL A 99 -3.85 -13.45 -11.85
CA VAL A 99 -3.24 -14.30 -10.79
C VAL A 99 -1.88 -14.79 -11.24
N SER A 100 -1.78 -15.34 -12.46
CA SER A 100 -0.51 -15.88 -12.97
C SER A 100 0.52 -14.79 -13.25
N LEU A 101 0.09 -13.60 -13.70
CA LEU A 101 0.96 -12.43 -13.87
C LEU A 101 1.56 -11.99 -12.53
N THR A 102 0.73 -11.90 -11.49
CA THR A 102 1.22 -11.50 -10.16
C THR A 102 2.14 -12.56 -9.56
N ASP A 103 1.79 -13.83 -9.70
CA ASP A 103 2.65 -14.94 -9.27
C ASP A 103 3.99 -14.92 -10.00
N PHE A 104 4.00 -14.68 -11.33
CA PHE A 104 5.21 -14.45 -12.10
C PHE A 104 6.03 -13.30 -11.53
N CYS A 105 5.44 -12.12 -11.34
CA CYS A 105 6.16 -10.96 -10.81
C CYS A 105 6.74 -11.24 -9.41
N ASN A 106 5.99 -11.93 -8.54
CA ASN A 106 6.43 -12.28 -7.20
C ASN A 106 7.62 -13.25 -7.26
N LYS A 107 7.48 -14.38 -7.96
CA LYS A 107 8.57 -15.35 -8.12
C LYS A 107 9.77 -14.74 -8.82
N TYR A 108 9.55 -13.87 -9.81
CA TYR A 108 10.64 -13.16 -10.48
C TYR A 108 11.45 -12.31 -9.49
N LEU A 109 10.78 -11.50 -8.66
CA LEU A 109 11.48 -10.64 -7.69
C LEU A 109 12.07 -11.42 -6.50
N LEU A 110 11.48 -12.55 -6.11
CA LEU A 110 11.88 -13.30 -4.92
C LEU A 110 12.94 -14.39 -5.22
N GLU A 111 12.82 -15.10 -6.33
CA GLU A 111 13.59 -16.33 -6.60
C GLU A 111 14.72 -16.11 -7.62
N THR A 112 14.57 -15.18 -8.57
CA THR A 112 15.59 -14.98 -9.62
C THR A 112 16.80 -14.23 -9.08
N THR A 113 17.97 -14.46 -9.69
CA THR A 113 19.22 -13.75 -9.35
C THR A 113 19.10 -12.24 -9.54
N HIS A 114 18.42 -11.81 -10.61
CA HIS A 114 18.11 -10.41 -10.89
C HIS A 114 17.19 -9.81 -9.82
N GLY A 115 16.12 -10.54 -9.46
CA GLY A 115 15.21 -10.16 -8.38
C GLY A 115 15.90 -10.01 -7.03
N GLN A 116 16.71 -10.98 -6.64
CA GLN A 116 17.48 -10.92 -5.38
C GLN A 116 18.51 -9.78 -5.38
N ARG A 117 19.16 -9.49 -6.51
CA ARG A 117 20.05 -8.34 -6.63
C ARG A 117 19.27 -7.03 -6.49
N PHE A 118 18.10 -6.93 -7.10
CA PHE A 118 17.21 -5.77 -7.00
C PHE A 118 16.73 -5.55 -5.55
N ARG A 119 16.26 -6.61 -4.88
CA ARG A 119 15.84 -6.55 -3.47
C ARG A 119 16.96 -6.11 -2.54
N ARG A 120 18.18 -6.63 -2.73
CA ARG A 120 19.36 -6.22 -1.95
C ARG A 120 19.75 -4.77 -2.22
N LYS A 121 19.69 -4.33 -3.48
CA LYS A 121 20.02 -2.95 -3.87
C LYS A 121 19.12 -1.92 -3.17
N TYR A 122 17.82 -2.19 -3.09
CA TYR A 122 16.83 -1.27 -2.52
C TYR A 122 16.38 -1.63 -1.09
N ARG A 123 16.98 -2.67 -0.49
CA ARG A 123 16.66 -3.19 0.87
C ARG A 123 15.16 -3.45 1.08
N LEU A 124 14.56 -4.16 0.12
CA LEU A 124 13.12 -4.41 0.07
C LEU A 124 12.71 -5.59 0.97
N MET A 125 11.72 -5.36 1.84
CA MET A 125 11.06 -6.39 2.64
C MET A 125 10.06 -7.21 1.80
N MET A 126 9.39 -8.19 2.41
CA MET A 126 8.41 -9.01 1.69
C MET A 126 7.19 -8.17 1.30
N SER A 127 6.71 -7.31 2.19
CA SER A 127 5.60 -6.39 1.93
C SER A 127 5.90 -5.46 0.76
N ASP A 128 7.14 -4.96 0.67
CA ASP A 128 7.58 -4.04 -0.37
C ASP A 128 7.54 -4.71 -1.76
N VAL A 129 7.97 -5.98 -1.83
CA VAL A 129 7.93 -6.75 -3.08
C VAL A 129 6.48 -6.95 -3.53
N LEU A 130 5.60 -7.38 -2.64
CA LEU A 130 4.19 -7.59 -2.97
C LEU A 130 3.48 -6.27 -3.34
N GLU A 131 3.85 -5.15 -2.71
CA GLU A 131 3.33 -3.85 -3.09
C GLU A 131 3.78 -3.45 -4.51
N ILE A 132 5.06 -3.63 -4.83
CA ILE A 132 5.59 -3.36 -6.17
C ILE A 132 4.88 -4.21 -7.22
N THR A 133 4.72 -5.52 -6.99
CA THR A 133 4.05 -6.40 -7.96
C THR A 133 2.58 -6.04 -8.12
N ASN A 134 1.88 -5.72 -7.03
CA ASN A 134 0.48 -5.26 -7.12
C ASN A 134 0.36 -4.01 -7.99
N LYS A 135 1.26 -3.03 -7.80
CA LYS A 135 1.26 -1.79 -8.59
C LYS A 135 1.63 -1.99 -10.06
N ILE A 136 2.52 -2.94 -10.36
CA ILE A 136 2.82 -3.32 -11.75
C ILE A 136 1.58 -3.87 -12.45
N VAL A 137 0.88 -4.80 -11.80
CA VAL A 137 -0.32 -5.45 -12.37
C VAL A 137 -1.45 -4.44 -12.54
N SER A 138 -1.64 -3.56 -11.57
CA SER A 138 -2.57 -2.42 -11.66
C SER A 138 -2.24 -1.50 -12.84
N ALA A 139 -0.96 -1.15 -13.05
CA ALA A 139 -0.54 -0.32 -14.18
C ALA A 139 -0.79 -1.00 -15.54
N ILE A 140 -0.57 -2.31 -15.63
CA ILE A 140 -0.83 -3.10 -16.85
C ILE A 140 -2.33 -3.12 -17.14
N GLN A 141 -3.16 -3.43 -16.15
CA GLN A 141 -4.62 -3.41 -16.32
C GLN A 141 -5.11 -2.05 -16.79
N ALA A 142 -4.69 -0.98 -16.12
CA ALA A 142 -5.05 0.38 -16.49
C ALA A 142 -4.62 0.76 -17.92
N SER A 143 -3.47 0.26 -18.36
CA SER A 143 -2.99 0.45 -19.73
C SER A 143 -3.92 -0.25 -20.73
N PHE A 144 -4.37 -1.47 -20.44
CA PHE A 144 -5.35 -2.15 -21.30
C PHE A 144 -6.68 -1.40 -21.35
N SER A 145 -7.21 -0.94 -20.21
CA SER A 145 -8.42 -0.10 -20.19
C SER A 145 -8.26 1.11 -21.09
N PHE A 146 -7.15 1.84 -20.95
CA PHE A 146 -6.87 3.02 -21.75
C PHE A 146 -6.86 2.71 -23.25
N PHE A 147 -6.15 1.67 -23.70
CA PHE A 147 -6.09 1.31 -25.12
C PHE A 147 -7.42 0.84 -25.67
N VAL A 148 -8.19 0.04 -24.91
CA VAL A 148 -9.54 -0.35 -25.30
C VAL A 148 -10.43 0.88 -25.42
N GLY A 149 -10.37 1.80 -24.45
CA GLY A 149 -11.08 3.07 -24.50
C GLY A 149 -10.73 3.88 -25.74
N LEU A 150 -9.44 4.03 -26.07
CA LEU A 150 -9.00 4.73 -27.27
C LEU A 150 -9.54 4.11 -28.57
N ILE A 151 -9.43 2.79 -28.71
CA ILE A 151 -9.87 2.07 -29.92
C ILE A 151 -11.38 2.23 -30.10
N VAL A 152 -12.15 2.01 -29.04
CA VAL A 152 -13.62 2.13 -29.07
C VAL A 152 -14.04 3.58 -29.31
N CYS A 153 -13.38 4.55 -28.67
CA CYS A 153 -13.66 5.97 -28.86
C CYS A 153 -13.52 6.35 -30.33
N LYS A 154 -12.40 5.98 -30.97
CA LYS A 154 -12.14 6.32 -32.38
C LYS A 154 -13.12 5.64 -33.33
N SER A 155 -13.54 4.41 -33.06
CA SER A 155 -14.42 3.64 -33.94
C SER A 155 -15.92 3.93 -33.76
N THR A 156 -16.32 4.33 -32.55
CA THR A 156 -17.73 4.39 -32.12
C THR A 156 -18.24 5.82 -32.04
N CYS A 157 -17.43 6.75 -31.52
CA CYS A 157 -17.86 8.14 -31.30
C CYS A 157 -18.12 8.93 -32.58
N THR A 158 -17.59 8.48 -33.72
CA THR A 158 -17.86 9.06 -35.05
C THR A 158 -19.22 8.62 -35.61
N LYS A 159 -19.77 7.50 -35.14
CA LYS A 159 -21.05 6.95 -35.60
C LYS A 159 -22.22 7.52 -34.81
N SER A 160 -22.20 7.32 -33.49
CA SER A 160 -23.19 7.88 -32.57
C SER A 160 -22.60 7.95 -31.17
N PHE A 161 -22.64 9.14 -30.58
CA PHE A 161 -22.15 9.35 -29.21
C PHE A 161 -22.98 8.57 -28.17
N VAL A 162 -24.29 8.45 -28.39
CA VAL A 162 -25.25 7.94 -27.39
C VAL A 162 -25.60 6.47 -27.62
N TYR A 163 -25.68 6.01 -28.87
CA TYR A 163 -26.28 4.70 -29.18
C TYR A 163 -25.29 3.67 -29.71
N ALA A 164 -24.13 4.08 -30.22
CA ALA A 164 -23.23 3.12 -30.85
C ALA A 164 -22.60 2.15 -29.82
N SER A 165 -22.52 0.89 -30.23
CA SER A 165 -21.93 -0.21 -29.49
C SER A 165 -20.64 -0.68 -30.15
N HIS A 166 -19.82 -1.37 -29.36
CA HIS A 166 -18.59 -2.01 -29.81
C HIS A 166 -18.31 -3.22 -28.92
N PHE A 167 -18.16 -4.42 -29.49
CA PHE A 167 -17.98 -5.67 -28.73
C PHE A 167 -16.76 -5.60 -27.79
N LEU A 168 -15.68 -4.93 -28.22
CA LEU A 168 -14.43 -4.83 -27.44
C LEU A 168 -14.65 -4.22 -26.06
N MET A 169 -15.62 -3.30 -25.92
CA MET A 169 -15.96 -2.68 -24.64
C MET A 169 -16.57 -3.71 -23.68
N GLU A 170 -17.50 -4.54 -24.16
CA GLU A 170 -18.10 -5.63 -23.37
C GLU A 170 -17.09 -6.73 -23.07
N ALA A 171 -16.31 -7.13 -24.07
CA ALA A 171 -15.29 -8.15 -23.94
C ALA A 171 -14.26 -7.78 -22.87
N TYR A 172 -13.75 -6.54 -22.92
CA TYR A 172 -12.86 -6.05 -21.90
C TYR A 172 -13.56 -5.82 -20.56
N GLY A 173 -14.84 -5.44 -20.55
CA GLY A 173 -15.64 -5.42 -19.32
C GLY A 173 -15.58 -6.76 -18.59
N TRP A 174 -15.93 -7.85 -19.29
CA TRP A 174 -15.87 -9.21 -18.75
C TRP A 174 -14.47 -9.63 -18.31
N PHE A 175 -13.45 -9.38 -19.15
CA PHE A 175 -12.06 -9.71 -18.84
C PHE A 175 -11.52 -8.89 -17.65
N GLY A 176 -11.80 -7.59 -17.64
CA GLY A 176 -11.34 -6.60 -16.66
C GLY A 176 -12.03 -6.74 -15.30
N THR A 177 -13.27 -7.21 -15.22
CA THR A 177 -13.92 -7.52 -13.93
C THR A 177 -13.11 -8.50 -13.09
N ALA A 178 -12.43 -9.46 -13.73
CA ALA A 178 -11.57 -10.41 -13.02
C ALA A 178 -10.41 -9.71 -12.28
N TYR A 179 -9.88 -8.60 -12.82
CA TYR A 179 -8.88 -7.79 -12.13
C TYR A 179 -9.44 -7.19 -10.84
N PHE A 180 -10.63 -6.59 -10.88
CA PHE A 180 -11.21 -5.94 -9.70
C PHE A 180 -11.41 -6.93 -8.54
N MET A 181 -11.82 -8.16 -8.86
CA MET A 181 -11.96 -9.24 -7.86
C MET A 181 -10.58 -9.69 -7.32
N TYR A 182 -9.61 -9.86 -8.21
CA TYR A 182 -8.25 -10.23 -7.87
C TYR A 182 -7.55 -9.15 -7.00
N ASP A 183 -7.72 -7.87 -7.33
CA ASP A 183 -7.03 -6.76 -6.69
C ASP A 183 -7.45 -6.62 -5.21
N ILE A 184 -8.72 -6.90 -4.87
CA ILE A 184 -9.17 -6.96 -3.47
C ILE A 184 -8.34 -7.98 -2.66
N TRP A 185 -8.14 -9.18 -3.22
CA TRP A 185 -7.32 -10.22 -2.57
C TRP A 185 -5.84 -9.84 -2.52
N SER A 186 -5.30 -9.28 -3.60
CA SER A 186 -3.91 -8.84 -3.70
C SER A 186 -3.60 -7.73 -2.68
N MET A 187 -4.47 -6.73 -2.58
CA MET A 187 -4.35 -5.64 -1.60
C MET A 187 -4.43 -6.16 -0.16
N TYR A 188 -5.31 -7.12 0.13
CA TYR A 188 -5.36 -7.79 1.44
C TYR A 188 -4.03 -8.53 1.76
N LYS A 189 -3.44 -9.23 0.80
CA LYS A 189 -2.14 -9.89 0.98
C LYS A 189 -1.02 -8.89 1.25
N VAL A 190 -0.99 -7.77 0.54
CA VAL A 190 -0.01 -6.71 0.81
C VAL A 190 -0.21 -6.15 2.22
N HIS A 191 -1.46 -5.88 2.61
CA HIS A 191 -1.79 -5.35 3.94
C HIS A 191 -1.30 -6.29 5.04
N THR A 192 -1.72 -7.56 5.02
CA THR A 192 -1.31 -8.57 6.01
C THR A 192 0.21 -8.73 6.12
N GLN A 193 0.93 -8.66 4.99
CA GLN A 193 2.39 -8.74 4.97
C GLN A 193 3.05 -7.48 5.52
N LYS A 194 2.48 -6.29 5.32
CA LYS A 194 2.94 -5.06 5.99
C LYS A 194 2.84 -5.20 7.52
N ILE A 195 1.79 -5.85 8.02
CA ILE A 195 1.64 -6.12 9.46
C ILE A 195 2.72 -7.07 9.95
N ALA A 196 2.93 -8.17 9.23
CA ALA A 196 3.95 -9.15 9.56
C ALA A 196 5.35 -8.53 9.61
N ASP A 197 5.70 -7.72 8.60
CA ASP A 197 6.98 -7.03 8.52
C ASP A 197 7.16 -6.02 9.65
N LYS A 198 6.13 -5.23 9.99
CA LYS A 198 6.21 -4.33 11.16
C LYS A 198 6.33 -5.07 12.48
N LEU A 199 5.56 -6.14 12.68
CA LEU A 199 5.63 -6.94 13.90
C LEU A 199 7.00 -7.61 14.06
N HIS A 200 7.60 -8.07 12.95
CA HIS A 200 8.96 -8.59 12.93
C HIS A 200 9.99 -7.52 13.33
N LEU A 201 9.89 -6.30 12.78
CA LEU A 201 10.76 -5.18 13.18
C LEU A 201 10.60 -4.84 14.67
N LEU A 202 9.36 -4.80 15.19
CA LEU A 202 9.11 -4.53 16.61
C LEU A 202 9.69 -5.59 17.53
N ARG A 203 9.63 -6.88 17.15
CA ARG A 203 10.25 -7.96 17.92
C ARG A 203 11.77 -7.82 17.95
N ILE A 204 12.41 -7.46 16.83
CA ILE A 204 13.85 -7.20 16.79
C ILE A 204 14.20 -6.00 17.68
N THR A 205 13.47 -4.90 17.59
CA THR A 205 13.73 -3.70 18.41
C THR A 205 13.53 -3.99 19.90
N LYS A 206 12.50 -4.76 20.29
CA LYS A 206 12.30 -5.20 21.67
C LYS A 206 13.39 -6.17 22.14
N GLY A 207 13.81 -7.12 21.30
CA GLY A 207 14.90 -8.05 21.60
C GLY A 207 16.25 -7.34 21.77
N GLN A 208 16.54 -6.34 20.93
CA GLN A 208 17.72 -5.49 21.09
C GLN A 208 17.63 -4.60 22.33
N GLY A 209 16.44 -4.06 22.64
CA GLY A 209 16.20 -3.34 23.90
C GLY A 209 16.40 -4.22 25.13
N ALA A 210 16.00 -5.49 25.09
CA ALA A 210 16.21 -6.44 26.19
C ALA A 210 17.69 -6.85 26.36
N VAL A 211 18.46 -6.99 25.26
CA VAL A 211 19.91 -7.24 25.34
C VAL A 211 20.67 -6.00 25.81
N VAL A 212 20.19 -4.79 25.52
CA VAL A 212 20.79 -3.52 25.98
C VAL A 212 20.34 -3.12 27.38
N SER A 213 19.25 -3.68 27.93
CA SER A 213 18.78 -3.37 29.30
C SER A 213 19.73 -3.82 30.42
N ASN A 214 20.78 -4.58 30.13
CA ASN A 214 21.90 -4.82 31.06
C ASN A 214 23.04 -3.78 30.95
N GLY A 215 22.87 -2.70 30.20
CA GLY A 215 23.84 -1.62 30.10
C GLY A 215 23.16 -0.26 30.21
N HIS A 216 23.47 0.48 31.28
CA HIS A 216 23.21 1.91 31.37
C HIS A 216 23.69 2.65 30.11
N ALA A 217 22.77 3.13 29.27
CA ALA A 217 23.03 4.27 28.40
C ALA A 217 21.72 4.89 27.91
N ASN A 218 21.50 6.12 28.39
CA ASN A 218 20.52 7.08 27.93
C ASN A 218 20.80 7.45 26.45
N GLY A 219 20.42 6.58 25.53
CA GLY A 219 20.48 6.83 24.10
C GLY A 219 19.08 7.05 23.56
N LYS A 220 18.65 8.32 23.44
CA LYS A 220 17.54 8.69 22.57
C LYS A 220 17.87 8.24 21.15
N VAL A 221 17.47 7.03 20.79
CA VAL A 221 17.46 6.57 19.41
C VAL A 221 16.41 7.39 18.71
N ASN A 222 16.85 8.51 18.13
CA ASN A 222 16.08 9.34 17.21
C ASN A 222 16.00 8.61 15.86
N GLY A 223 15.51 7.36 15.91
CA GLY A 223 15.24 6.54 14.75
C GLY A 223 13.97 7.05 14.11
N LYS A 224 14.07 8.18 13.40
CA LYS A 224 13.16 8.47 12.29
C LYS A 224 13.36 7.36 11.26
N SER A 225 12.79 6.19 11.51
CA SER A 225 12.54 5.21 10.48
C SER A 225 11.56 5.89 9.54
N ALA A 226 12.12 6.55 8.53
CA ALA A 226 11.40 7.22 7.47
C ALA A 226 10.77 6.17 6.54
N SER A 227 9.90 5.32 7.10
CA SER A 227 8.84 4.65 6.36
C SER A 227 7.67 5.63 6.30
N GLY A 228 7.90 6.77 5.66
CA GLY A 228 6.83 7.67 5.25
C GLY A 228 6.16 7.02 4.06
N ASN A 229 4.89 6.66 4.18
CA ASN A 229 4.14 5.93 3.17
C ASN A 229 3.68 6.81 1.98
N ASN A 230 3.03 6.16 1.03
CA ASN A 230 2.85 6.58 -0.37
C ASN A 230 1.88 7.75 -0.60
N ASN A 231 1.10 8.20 0.38
CA ASN A 231 0.03 9.20 0.17
C ASN A 231 0.06 10.42 1.14
N GLY A 232 1.22 10.81 1.65
CA GLY A 232 1.38 12.09 2.38
C GLY A 232 1.01 12.06 3.87
N SER A 233 0.37 10.99 4.35
CA SER A 233 0.18 10.72 5.79
C SER A 233 1.41 10.03 6.38
N THR A 234 1.90 10.54 7.51
CA THR A 234 2.99 9.93 8.29
C THR A 234 2.34 9.20 9.47
N PRO A 235 2.68 7.92 9.76
CA PRO A 235 2.19 7.28 10.99
C PRO A 235 2.66 8.10 12.19
N THR A 236 1.73 8.45 13.07
CA THR A 236 2.01 9.24 14.27
C THR A 236 2.55 8.38 15.40
N ASN A 237 2.26 7.07 15.37
CA ASN A 237 2.69 6.11 16.39
C ASN A 237 3.34 4.85 15.75
N LEU A 238 4.26 4.24 16.49
CA LEU A 238 4.96 2.99 16.15
C LEU A 238 4.00 1.81 15.90
N HIS A 239 2.79 1.88 16.45
CA HIS A 239 1.73 0.87 16.28
C HIS A 239 0.77 1.12 15.10
N GLU A 240 1.06 2.03 14.16
CA GLU A 240 0.16 2.34 13.02
C GLU A 240 0.72 1.88 11.67
N ILE A 241 -0.14 1.40 10.77
CA ILE A 241 0.14 1.02 9.37
C ILE A 241 -0.72 1.89 8.46
N CYS A 242 -0.12 2.55 7.45
CA CYS A 242 -0.87 3.34 6.50
C CYS A 242 -1.03 2.62 5.16
N ASP A 243 -2.25 2.56 4.63
CA ASP A 243 -2.62 1.75 3.46
C ASP A 243 -2.84 2.59 2.18
N TYR A 244 -3.40 1.95 1.14
CA TYR A 244 -3.60 2.51 -0.20
C TYR A 244 -4.44 3.79 -0.25
N ASP A 245 -5.33 3.98 0.71
CA ASP A 245 -6.19 5.15 0.88
C ASP A 245 -5.51 6.28 1.67
N GLY A 246 -4.32 6.03 2.24
CA GLY A 246 -3.63 6.97 3.13
C GLY A 246 -4.15 6.96 4.57
N ALA A 247 -5.11 6.09 4.92
CA ALA A 247 -5.57 5.90 6.29
C ALA A 247 -4.52 5.10 7.07
N CYS A 248 -4.25 5.51 8.31
CA CYS A 248 -3.34 4.82 9.22
C CYS A 248 -4.12 4.05 10.28
N VAL A 249 -3.93 2.74 10.35
CA VAL A 249 -4.68 1.79 11.18
C VAL A 249 -3.75 1.16 12.22
N GLN A 250 -4.24 0.93 13.45
CA GLN A 250 -3.42 0.31 14.49
C GLN A 250 -3.20 -1.19 14.26
N ILE A 251 -1.98 -1.66 14.57
CA ILE A 251 -1.61 -3.08 14.60
C ILE A 251 -2.38 -3.74 15.74
N PRO A 252 -3.27 -4.73 15.46
CA PRO A 252 -4.01 -5.39 16.50
C PRO A 252 -3.10 -6.36 17.28
N LYS A 253 -3.46 -6.59 18.54
CA LYS A 253 -2.64 -7.32 19.51
C LYS A 253 -2.46 -8.81 19.16
N ASP A 254 -3.41 -9.39 18.43
CA ASP A 254 -3.45 -10.76 17.92
C ASP A 254 -2.56 -10.98 16.69
N GLY A 255 -2.07 -9.91 16.06
CA GLY A 255 -1.09 -9.98 14.97
C GLY A 255 -1.63 -10.49 13.63
N ARG A 256 -2.93 -10.80 13.52
CA ARG A 256 -3.58 -11.19 12.26
C ARG A 256 -4.85 -10.36 12.02
N TRP A 257 -5.07 -10.02 10.76
CA TRP A 257 -6.31 -9.43 10.30
C TRP A 257 -7.07 -10.46 9.50
N ASP A 258 -8.31 -10.70 9.85
CA ASP A 258 -9.22 -11.46 9.01
C ASP A 258 -9.64 -10.61 7.79
N PHE A 259 -9.93 -11.29 6.69
CA PHE A 259 -10.35 -10.65 5.44
C PHE A 259 -11.57 -9.73 5.64
N LEU A 260 -12.58 -10.16 6.42
CA LEU A 260 -13.76 -9.35 6.68
C LEU A 260 -13.42 -8.05 7.43
N LYS A 261 -12.51 -8.12 8.40
CA LYS A 261 -12.05 -6.96 9.16
C LYS A 261 -11.31 -5.96 8.27
N TYR A 262 -10.50 -6.47 7.34
CA TYR A 262 -9.85 -5.65 6.31
C TYR A 262 -10.89 -4.93 5.43
N VAL A 263 -11.87 -5.65 4.91
CA VAL A 263 -12.93 -5.08 4.05
C VAL A 263 -13.69 -3.94 4.76
N VAL A 264 -14.03 -4.13 6.04
CA VAL A 264 -14.76 -3.13 6.84
C VAL A 264 -13.90 -1.91 7.17
N THR A 265 -12.58 -2.05 7.22
CA THR A 265 -11.67 -0.97 7.62
C THR A 265 -11.32 -0.03 6.46
N HIS A 266 -11.40 -0.51 5.21
CA HIS A 266 -11.06 0.26 4.01
C HIS A 266 -12.27 0.45 3.08
N PRO A 267 -13.40 1.00 3.57
CA PRO A 267 -14.68 0.95 2.86
C PRO A 267 -14.67 1.71 1.55
N VAL A 268 -14.01 2.87 1.47
CA VAL A 268 -13.99 3.70 0.24
C VAL A 268 -13.34 2.93 -0.92
N MET A 269 -12.20 2.30 -0.64
CA MET A 269 -11.49 1.49 -1.64
C MET A 269 -12.31 0.25 -2.01
N MET A 270 -12.88 -0.46 -1.03
CA MET A 270 -13.67 -1.65 -1.29
C MET A 270 -14.95 -1.35 -2.09
N ILE A 271 -15.69 -0.29 -1.73
CA ILE A 271 -16.86 0.17 -2.47
C ILE A 271 -16.47 0.49 -3.90
N HIS A 272 -15.36 1.21 -4.12
CA HIS A 272 -14.90 1.53 -5.48
C HIS A 272 -14.64 0.28 -6.33
N HIS A 273 -13.90 -0.71 -5.80
CA HIS A 273 -13.54 -1.92 -6.55
C HIS A 273 -14.73 -2.83 -6.78
N VAL A 274 -15.58 -3.03 -5.76
CA VAL A 274 -16.79 -3.84 -5.88
C VAL A 274 -17.79 -3.18 -6.82
N PHE A 275 -18.02 -1.87 -6.70
CA PHE A 275 -18.96 -1.13 -7.54
C PHE A 275 -18.52 -1.10 -9.00
N ILE A 276 -17.26 -0.77 -9.29
CA ILE A 276 -16.76 -0.76 -10.67
C ILE A 276 -16.71 -2.18 -11.24
N GLY A 277 -16.24 -3.16 -10.45
CA GLY A 277 -16.14 -4.55 -10.88
C GLY A 277 -17.48 -5.20 -11.20
N THR A 278 -18.53 -4.92 -10.40
CA THR A 278 -19.85 -5.55 -10.54
C THR A 278 -20.85 -4.65 -11.27
N PHE A 279 -21.21 -3.50 -10.68
CA PHE A 279 -22.17 -2.57 -11.27
C PHE A 279 -21.65 -1.98 -12.58
N GLY A 280 -20.36 -1.62 -12.66
CA GLY A 280 -19.74 -1.18 -13.90
C GLY A 280 -19.85 -2.22 -15.02
N LEU A 281 -19.61 -3.50 -14.73
CA LEU A 281 -19.80 -4.59 -15.69
C LEU A 281 -21.25 -4.70 -16.15
N LEU A 282 -22.21 -4.75 -15.21
CA LEU A 282 -23.64 -4.86 -15.54
C LEU A 282 -24.09 -3.69 -16.40
N VAL A 283 -23.58 -2.49 -16.12
CA VAL A 283 -23.90 -1.29 -16.89
C VAL A 283 -23.38 -1.37 -18.32
N VAL A 284 -22.11 -1.77 -18.49
CA VAL A 284 -21.47 -1.91 -19.80
C VAL A 284 -22.10 -3.03 -20.64
N THR A 285 -22.53 -4.12 -20.00
CA THR A 285 -22.96 -5.33 -20.71
C THR A 285 -24.47 -5.46 -20.87
N TYR A 286 -25.28 -5.00 -19.91
CA TYR A 286 -26.72 -5.28 -19.89
C TYR A 286 -27.61 -4.04 -19.73
N ILE A 287 -27.29 -3.12 -18.82
CA ILE A 287 -28.24 -2.06 -18.41
C ILE A 287 -28.45 -1.00 -19.49
N ARG A 288 -27.39 -0.58 -20.21
CA ARG A 288 -27.53 0.51 -21.19
C ARG A 288 -27.72 0.04 -22.63
N GLY A 289 -27.27 -1.18 -22.97
CA GLY A 289 -27.37 -1.75 -24.31
C GLY A 289 -26.66 -0.97 -25.44
N GLY A 290 -25.92 0.11 -25.11
CA GLY A 290 -25.27 1.03 -26.03
C GLY A 290 -24.56 2.17 -25.31
N GLY A 291 -24.12 3.19 -26.06
CA GLY A 291 -23.38 4.34 -25.50
C GLY A 291 -21.93 4.01 -25.14
N HIS A 292 -21.33 3.05 -25.86
CA HIS A 292 -19.97 2.59 -25.59
C HIS A 292 -18.94 3.70 -25.84
N CYS A 293 -19.28 4.73 -26.63
CA CYS A 293 -18.47 5.95 -26.72
C CYS A 293 -18.33 6.66 -25.36
N ILE A 294 -19.41 6.84 -24.59
CA ILE A 294 -19.35 7.46 -23.25
C ILE A 294 -18.48 6.62 -22.32
N TYR A 295 -18.66 5.30 -22.30
CA TYR A 295 -17.84 4.40 -21.50
C TYR A 295 -16.38 4.33 -21.96
N SER A 296 -16.10 4.59 -23.24
CA SER A 296 -14.73 4.62 -23.75
C SER A 296 -13.91 5.75 -23.12
N TYR A 297 -14.53 6.91 -22.89
CA TYR A 297 -13.92 7.97 -22.10
C TYR A 297 -13.70 7.54 -20.64
N MET A 298 -14.62 6.76 -20.07
CA MET A 298 -14.46 6.25 -18.70
C MET A 298 -13.25 5.33 -18.57
N PHE A 299 -13.03 4.47 -19.57
CA PHE A 299 -11.85 3.60 -19.62
C PHE A 299 -10.56 4.38 -19.83
N MET A 300 -10.59 5.46 -20.61
CA MET A 300 -9.45 6.34 -20.79
C MET A 300 -9.04 7.09 -19.52
N MET A 301 -9.93 7.19 -18.52
CA MET A 301 -9.60 7.77 -17.22
C MET A 301 -8.52 6.99 -16.46
N GLU A 302 -8.33 5.72 -16.80
CA GLU A 302 -7.29 4.87 -16.19
C GLU A 302 -5.87 5.24 -16.64
N PHE A 303 -5.69 6.11 -17.63
CA PHE A 303 -4.36 6.54 -18.08
C PHE A 303 -3.51 7.19 -16.99
N SER A 304 -4.12 7.78 -15.96
CA SER A 304 -3.37 8.32 -14.82
C SER A 304 -2.79 7.24 -13.90
N THR A 305 -3.38 6.05 -13.87
CA THR A 305 -3.08 4.98 -12.91
C THR A 305 -1.65 4.43 -13.04
N PRO A 306 -1.07 4.24 -14.25
CA PRO A 306 0.35 3.91 -14.38
C PRO A 306 1.30 4.87 -13.66
N PHE A 307 1.01 6.18 -13.69
CA PHE A 307 1.84 7.19 -13.02
C PHE A 307 1.66 7.18 -11.50
N VAL A 308 0.43 6.95 -11.02
CA VAL A 308 0.14 6.73 -9.60
C VAL A 308 0.88 5.49 -9.08
N SER A 309 0.80 4.38 -9.81
CA SER A 309 1.49 3.13 -9.50
C SER A 309 3.01 3.28 -9.53
N LEU A 310 3.55 3.95 -10.54
CA LEU A 310 4.99 4.21 -10.63
C LEU A 310 5.49 5.06 -9.46
N ARG A 311 4.71 6.05 -9.01
CA ARG A 311 5.08 6.87 -7.83
C ARG A 311 5.16 6.01 -6.58
N SER A 312 4.19 5.12 -6.39
CA SER A 312 4.15 4.16 -5.27
C SER A 312 5.34 3.19 -5.31
N ILE A 313 5.70 2.67 -6.50
CA ILE A 313 6.88 1.80 -6.69
C ILE A 313 8.17 2.56 -6.33
N LEU A 314 8.38 3.76 -6.88
CA LEU A 314 9.56 4.58 -6.61
C LEU A 314 9.70 4.95 -5.13
N SER A 315 8.57 5.24 -4.48
CA SER A 315 8.52 5.50 -3.04
C SER A 315 8.88 4.27 -2.21
N THR A 316 8.37 3.09 -2.59
CA THR A 316 8.70 1.79 -1.96
C THR A 316 10.19 1.46 -2.13
N MET A 317 10.77 1.82 -3.27
CA MET A 317 12.21 1.72 -3.54
C MET A 317 13.07 2.79 -2.82
N ARG A 318 12.46 3.65 -1.99
CA ARG A 318 13.12 4.75 -1.27
C ARG A 318 13.78 5.79 -2.18
N LEU A 319 13.23 5.99 -3.38
CA LEU A 319 13.73 6.94 -4.37
C LEU A 319 12.97 8.28 -4.37
N LYS A 320 12.49 8.74 -3.21
CA LYS A 320 11.67 9.96 -3.08
C LYS A 320 12.40 11.25 -3.46
N ASP A 321 13.71 11.30 -3.26
CA ASP A 321 14.53 12.47 -3.61
C ASP A 321 15.02 12.46 -5.06
N SER A 322 14.68 11.41 -5.82
CA SER A 322 15.15 11.27 -7.20
C SER A 322 14.40 12.20 -8.15
N ARG A 323 15.10 12.69 -9.19
CA ARG A 323 14.48 13.46 -10.29
C ARG A 323 13.34 12.70 -10.97
N VAL A 324 13.48 11.37 -11.08
CA VAL A 324 12.46 10.48 -11.68
C VAL A 324 11.18 10.50 -10.84
N TYR A 325 11.29 10.48 -9.51
CA TYR A 325 10.13 10.56 -8.62
C TYR A 325 9.39 11.90 -8.72
N ILE A 326 10.13 13.01 -8.86
CA ILE A 326 9.55 14.34 -9.06
C ILE A 326 8.87 14.42 -10.43
N ALA A 327 9.56 14.04 -11.50
CA ALA A 327 9.02 14.07 -12.86
C ALA A 327 7.76 13.21 -13.01
N ASN A 328 7.79 11.97 -12.49
CA ASN A 328 6.60 11.12 -12.47
C ASN A 328 5.48 11.70 -11.60
N GLY A 329 5.81 12.37 -10.49
CA GLY A 329 4.82 13.07 -9.65
C GLY A 329 4.09 14.18 -10.40
N LEU A 330 4.81 14.96 -11.21
CA LEU A 330 4.22 16.00 -12.07
C LEU A 330 3.36 15.39 -13.19
N LEU A 331 3.84 14.31 -13.81
CA LEU A 331 3.10 13.59 -14.85
C LEU A 331 1.82 12.95 -14.29
N MET A 332 1.89 12.38 -13.09
CA MET A 332 0.72 11.90 -12.34
C MET A 332 -0.29 13.02 -12.14
N LEU A 333 0.14 14.21 -11.68
CA LEU A 333 -0.76 15.34 -11.47
C LEU A 333 -1.44 15.81 -12.76
N ALA A 334 -0.66 15.98 -13.84
CA ALA A 334 -1.16 16.44 -15.13
C ALA A 334 -2.16 15.44 -15.74
N THR A 335 -1.80 14.15 -15.76
CA THR A 335 -2.66 13.10 -16.32
C THR A 335 -3.90 12.88 -15.48
N PHE A 336 -3.81 12.94 -14.15
CA PHE A 336 -4.99 12.83 -13.29
C PHE A 336 -5.96 13.99 -13.51
N PHE A 337 -5.44 15.22 -13.66
CA PHE A 337 -6.28 16.37 -13.99
C PHE A 337 -7.01 16.19 -15.33
N VAL A 338 -6.27 15.89 -16.40
CA VAL A 338 -6.85 15.76 -17.74
C VAL A 338 -7.81 14.58 -17.83
N CYS A 339 -7.36 13.39 -17.41
CA CYS A 339 -8.09 12.15 -17.63
C CYS A 339 -9.18 11.89 -16.59
N ARG A 340 -9.08 12.38 -15.34
CA ARG A 340 -10.06 12.11 -14.29
C ARG A 340 -10.89 13.32 -13.86
N VAL A 341 -10.35 14.54 -13.94
CA VAL A 341 -11.08 15.76 -13.54
C VAL A 341 -11.77 16.41 -14.74
N CYS A 342 -11.03 16.73 -15.80
CA CYS A 342 -11.56 17.43 -16.98
C CYS A 342 -12.39 16.53 -17.90
N MET A 343 -12.16 15.22 -17.87
CA MET A 343 -12.86 14.26 -18.72
C MET A 343 -14.37 14.26 -18.47
N TRP A 344 -14.82 14.36 -17.22
CA TRP A 344 -16.25 14.34 -16.88
C TRP A 344 -17.02 15.55 -17.45
N PRO A 345 -16.61 16.81 -17.19
CA PRO A 345 -17.20 17.97 -17.84
C PRO A 345 -17.18 17.88 -19.37
N TYR A 346 -16.10 17.36 -19.96
CA TYR A 346 -16.00 17.18 -21.39
C TYR A 346 -17.03 16.18 -21.93
N VAL A 347 -17.19 15.02 -21.29
CA VAL A 347 -18.18 14.01 -21.68
C VAL A 347 -19.61 14.56 -21.52
N MET A 348 -19.89 15.32 -20.45
CA MET A 348 -21.20 15.94 -20.23
C MET A 348 -21.51 17.04 -21.26
N TRP A 349 -20.51 17.82 -21.67
CA TRP A 349 -20.65 18.77 -22.79
C TRP A 349 -20.97 18.00 -24.07
N ARG A 350 -20.18 16.98 -24.42
CA ARG A 350 -20.41 16.20 -25.64
C ARG A 350 -21.79 15.54 -25.63
N TYR A 351 -22.26 15.12 -24.47
CA TYR A 351 -23.63 14.64 -24.28
C TYR A 351 -24.67 15.73 -24.51
N SER A 352 -24.50 16.94 -23.95
CA SER A 352 -25.45 18.03 -24.14
C SER A 352 -25.59 18.44 -25.61
N LEU A 353 -24.49 18.40 -26.37
CA LEU A 353 -24.53 18.60 -27.83
C LEU A 353 -25.27 17.47 -28.55
N ALA A 354 -25.10 16.22 -28.12
CA ALA A 354 -25.72 15.07 -28.77
C ALA A 354 -27.24 14.98 -28.56
N ILE A 355 -27.78 15.64 -27.53
CA ILE A 355 -29.22 15.73 -27.26
C ILE A 355 -29.81 17.11 -27.55
N GLU A 356 -29.01 18.01 -28.16
CA GLU A 356 -29.41 19.40 -28.47
C GLU A 356 -29.94 20.17 -27.24
N ALA A 357 -29.34 19.95 -26.07
CA ALA A 357 -29.74 20.64 -24.85
C ALA A 357 -29.28 22.10 -24.84
N ALA A 358 -30.14 23.00 -24.37
CA ALA A 358 -29.85 24.43 -24.25
C ALA A 358 -28.65 24.76 -23.34
N SER A 359 -28.34 23.88 -22.38
CA SER A 359 -27.19 24.04 -21.49
C SER A 359 -26.71 22.69 -20.95
N LEU A 360 -25.49 22.64 -20.42
CA LEU A 360 -24.98 21.47 -19.70
C LEU A 360 -25.87 21.12 -18.48
N TRP A 361 -26.46 22.14 -17.85
CA TRP A 361 -27.34 21.96 -16.70
C TRP A 361 -28.65 21.28 -17.06
N SER A 362 -29.27 21.66 -18.19
CA SER A 362 -30.50 21.01 -18.66
C SER A 362 -30.23 19.57 -19.09
N ALA A 363 -29.06 19.29 -19.68
CA ALA A 363 -28.64 17.92 -19.97
C ALA A 363 -28.49 17.08 -18.69
N MET A 364 -27.91 17.64 -17.63
CA MET A 364 -27.78 16.98 -16.32
C MET A 364 -29.14 16.68 -15.69
N TRP A 365 -30.06 17.65 -15.67
CA TRP A 365 -31.40 17.43 -15.10
C TRP A 365 -32.24 16.42 -15.89
N GLY A 366 -31.97 16.26 -17.18
CA GLY A 366 -32.61 15.26 -18.04
C GLY A 366 -32.15 13.83 -17.78
N LEU A 367 -31.02 13.62 -17.07
CA LEU A 367 -30.53 12.28 -16.75
C LEU A 367 -31.35 11.65 -15.61
N PRO A 368 -31.63 10.33 -15.68
CA PRO A 368 -32.28 9.62 -14.59
C PRO A 368 -31.52 9.79 -13.26
N ARG A 369 -32.24 9.90 -12.14
CA ARG A 369 -31.64 10.10 -10.81
C ARG A 369 -30.56 9.06 -10.47
N GLY A 370 -30.77 7.79 -10.82
CA GLY A 370 -29.79 6.73 -10.59
C GLY A 370 -28.47 6.94 -11.36
N CYS A 371 -28.53 7.54 -12.55
CA CYS A 371 -27.34 7.88 -13.32
C CYS A 371 -26.56 9.02 -12.66
N LEU A 372 -27.26 10.07 -12.23
CA LEU A 372 -26.65 11.20 -11.52
C LEU A 372 -25.96 10.75 -10.21
N ILE A 373 -26.61 9.87 -9.44
CA ILE A 373 -26.02 9.30 -8.23
C ILE A 373 -24.77 8.48 -8.58
N SER A 374 -24.82 7.65 -9.63
CA SER A 374 -23.67 6.85 -10.07
C SER A 374 -22.49 7.73 -10.52
N ILE A 375 -22.76 8.80 -11.25
CA ILE A 375 -21.75 9.78 -11.66
C ILE A 375 -21.12 10.44 -10.44
N ALA A 376 -21.93 10.88 -9.46
CA ALA A 376 -21.44 11.50 -8.23
C ALA A 376 -20.54 10.55 -7.42
N ILE A 377 -20.96 9.30 -7.24
CA ILE A 377 -20.18 8.27 -6.51
C ILE A 377 -18.81 8.04 -7.17
N LEU A 378 -18.73 8.07 -8.49
CA LEU A 378 -17.48 7.86 -9.22
C LEU A 378 -16.62 9.13 -9.33
N PHE A 379 -17.23 10.32 -9.41
CA PHE A 379 -16.51 11.57 -9.67
C PHE A 379 -16.00 12.26 -8.40
N LEU A 380 -16.78 12.27 -7.32
CA LEU A 380 -16.40 12.97 -6.08
C LEU A 380 -15.10 12.44 -5.45
N PRO A 381 -14.86 11.11 -5.38
CA PRO A 381 -13.57 10.59 -4.90
C PRO A 381 -12.40 11.06 -5.76
N GLN A 382 -12.59 11.23 -7.08
CA GLN A 382 -11.55 11.69 -7.98
C GLN A 382 -11.17 13.15 -7.67
N LEU A 383 -12.15 14.02 -7.43
CA LEU A 383 -11.90 15.40 -7.00
C LEU A 383 -11.17 15.45 -5.66
N TYR A 384 -11.58 14.62 -4.70
CA TYR A 384 -10.92 14.52 -3.41
C TYR A 384 -9.46 14.06 -3.54
N TRP A 385 -9.20 13.01 -4.31
CA TRP A 385 -7.83 12.53 -4.54
C TRP A 385 -6.98 13.55 -5.30
N PHE A 386 -7.55 14.24 -6.28
CA PHE A 386 -6.84 15.31 -6.99
C PHE A 386 -6.48 16.47 -6.04
N TYR A 387 -7.42 16.89 -5.16
CA TYR A 387 -7.15 17.88 -4.14
C TYR A 387 -5.99 17.46 -3.22
N LEU A 388 -5.98 16.21 -2.76
CA LEU A 388 -4.86 15.67 -1.96
C LEU A 388 -3.53 15.66 -2.75
N MET A 389 -3.57 15.34 -4.04
CA MET A 389 -2.37 15.37 -4.89
C MET A 389 -1.81 16.80 -5.03
N VAL A 390 -2.68 17.80 -5.22
CA VAL A 390 -2.29 19.21 -5.28
C VAL A 390 -1.69 19.66 -3.95
N LEU A 391 -2.33 19.37 -2.82
CA LEU A 391 -1.76 19.68 -1.49
C LEU A 391 -0.39 19.01 -1.28
N GLY A 392 -0.26 17.76 -1.71
CA GLY A 392 1.00 17.02 -1.67
C GLY A 392 2.09 17.66 -2.52
N ALA A 393 1.77 18.14 -3.72
CA ALA A 393 2.69 18.85 -4.59
C ALA A 393 3.09 20.21 -4.01
N LEU A 394 2.11 20.98 -3.52
CA LEU A 394 2.33 22.27 -2.86
C LEU A 394 3.27 22.13 -1.68
N LYS A 395 3.13 21.10 -0.84
CA LYS A 395 4.04 20.86 0.29
C LYS A 395 5.51 20.65 -0.12
N VAL A 396 5.76 20.15 -1.33
CA VAL A 396 7.12 19.93 -1.85
C VAL A 396 7.72 21.24 -2.38
N PHE A 397 6.91 22.09 -3.00
CA PHE A 397 7.38 23.34 -3.61
C PHE A 397 7.31 24.57 -2.69
N LEU A 398 6.42 24.59 -1.69
CA LEU A 398 6.39 25.65 -0.70
C LEU A 398 7.52 25.45 0.33
N PRO A 399 8.32 26.49 0.61
CA PRO A 399 9.33 26.42 1.65
C PRO A 399 8.65 26.13 2.99
N GLN A 400 9.11 25.08 3.68
CA GLN A 400 8.73 24.85 5.07
C GLN A 400 9.08 26.11 5.86
N LYS A 401 8.06 26.87 6.28
CA LYS A 401 8.22 27.98 7.21
C LYS A 401 8.94 27.39 8.42
N ARG A 402 10.22 27.69 8.59
CA ARG A 402 10.99 27.25 9.76
C ARG A 402 10.15 27.67 10.96
N ARG A 403 9.58 26.70 11.68
CA ARG A 403 8.96 26.98 12.97
C ARG A 403 10.11 27.58 13.79
N PRO A 404 10.05 28.85 14.21
CA PRO A 404 11.09 29.36 15.09
C PRO A 404 11.12 28.43 16.30
N PRO A 405 12.31 28.02 16.78
CA PRO A 405 12.40 27.15 17.94
C PRO A 405 11.70 27.88 19.08
N ASN A 406 10.54 27.38 19.51
CA ASN A 406 9.92 27.85 20.72
C ASN A 406 10.91 27.59 21.85
N ALA A 407 11.58 28.65 22.31
CA ALA A 407 11.52 29.21 23.66
C ALA A 407 10.89 28.35 24.78
N VAL A 408 11.14 27.04 24.83
CA VAL A 408 10.73 26.14 25.93
C VAL A 408 11.87 25.93 26.93
N LEU A 409 12.93 26.75 26.88
CA LEU A 409 14.02 26.69 27.86
C LEU A 409 14.21 27.97 28.70
N SER A 410 13.30 28.94 28.63
CA SER A 410 13.42 30.15 29.47
C SER A 410 12.11 30.60 30.10
N ALA A 411 11.49 29.74 30.92
CA ALA A 411 10.42 30.16 31.82
C ALA A 411 10.31 29.37 33.14
N LYS A 412 11.28 28.49 33.49
CA LYS A 412 11.22 27.74 34.75
C LYS A 412 12.49 27.69 35.61
N SER A 413 13.51 28.49 35.28
CA SER A 413 14.65 28.70 36.19
C SER A 413 14.92 30.19 36.35
N ALA A 414 13.99 30.90 36.99
CA ALA A 414 14.29 32.17 37.61
C ALA A 414 13.62 32.18 38.98
N ALA A 415 14.41 32.51 40.00
CA ALA A 415 14.04 32.75 41.38
C ALA A 415 13.74 31.53 42.26
N VAL A 416 14.80 30.88 42.79
CA VAL A 416 15.00 30.84 44.25
C VAL A 416 16.50 31.03 44.52
N PRO A 417 16.91 32.13 45.19
CA PRO A 417 18.29 32.36 45.60
C PRO A 417 18.54 31.72 46.98
N THR A 418 19.62 30.96 47.13
CA THR A 418 20.09 30.51 48.45
C THR A 418 21.63 30.46 48.43
N PRO A 419 22.32 30.93 49.48
CA PRO A 419 23.54 31.70 49.31
C PRO A 419 24.82 30.87 49.41
N THR A 420 25.85 31.41 48.75
CA THR A 420 27.25 31.04 48.77
C THR A 420 27.82 30.86 50.18
N PRO A 421 28.46 29.71 50.50
CA PRO A 421 29.42 29.63 51.59
C PRO A 421 30.79 30.07 51.07
N THR A 422 31.20 31.28 51.43
CA THR A 422 32.53 31.81 51.20
C THR A 422 33.53 31.09 52.10
N ALA A 423 34.63 30.61 51.51
CA ALA A 423 35.79 30.11 52.20
C ALA A 423 36.48 31.24 53.01
N LEU A 424 36.76 30.96 54.28
CA LEU A 424 37.75 31.65 55.11
C LEU A 424 38.71 30.55 55.62
N ILE A 425 39.91 30.42 55.05
CA ILE A 425 41.15 31.14 55.40
C ILE A 425 41.64 30.81 56.83
N ASN A 426 42.61 29.89 56.86
CA ASN A 426 43.96 30.04 57.44
C ASN A 426 44.16 30.02 58.98
N GLY A 427 45.03 29.11 59.41
CA GLY A 427 46.20 29.47 60.23
C GLY A 427 46.15 29.25 61.75
N LYS A 428 47.06 28.38 62.21
CA LYS A 428 47.87 28.45 63.46
C LYS A 428 47.15 28.71 64.80
N ASN A 429 47.05 27.67 65.62
CA ASN A 429 48.02 27.37 66.70
C ASN A 429 47.71 26.00 67.30
#